data_AF-A0A1S8NHD7-F1
#
_entry.id   AF-A0A1S8NHD7-F1
#
_cell.length_a   1.000
_cell.length_b   1.000
_cell.length_c   1.000
_cell.angle_alpha   90.00
_cell.angle_beta   90.00
_cell.angle_gamma   90.00
#
_symmetry.space_group_name_H-M   'P 1'
#
loop_
_entity.id
_entity.type
_entity.pdbx_description
1 polymer ?
#
loop_
_entity_poly.entity_id
_entity_poly.type
_entity_poly.pdbx_seq_one_letter_code
_entity_poly.pdbx_strand_id
1 'polypeptide(L)'
;MIDDNKIVELYNKFGIEDDEKLIEEFKKIIQSEDVSSLIKSEAYCGIGDVISLMAPELGEDLGYKYYKKALEFNENNLYARVGICIIYTSYSAPINSILNEEEYLENLEILINKYDEINDKGMKANIIQLMKNLIGHRIRVLKKGI
;
A
#
# COMPACT_ATOMS: atom_id res chain seq x y z
N MET A 1 3.31 7.50 25.55
CA MET A 1 3.75 8.17 24.31
C MET A 1 3.60 7.14 23.21
N ILE A 2 2.78 7.41 22.20
CA ILE A 2 2.67 6.51 21.04
C ILE A 2 3.90 6.82 20.17
N ASP A 3 4.75 5.82 19.98
CA ASP A 3 5.97 5.90 19.19
C ASP A 3 6.01 4.76 18.15
N ASP A 4 7.09 4.68 17.38
CA ASP A 4 7.26 3.69 16.31
C ASP A 4 7.12 2.24 16.82
N ASN A 5 7.45 1.96 18.09
CA ASN A 5 7.32 0.62 18.66
C ASN A 5 5.87 0.15 18.68
N LYS A 6 4.93 1.09 18.92
CA LYS A 6 3.51 0.76 18.96
C LYS A 6 2.98 0.32 17.60
N ILE A 7 3.47 0.91 16.52
CA ILE A 7 3.11 0.51 15.14
C ILE A 7 3.66 -0.89 14.84
N VAL A 8 4.92 -1.16 15.18
CA VAL A 8 5.54 -2.48 14.98
C VAL A 8 4.79 -3.56 15.75
N GLU A 9 4.38 -3.29 16.99
CA GLU A 9 3.54 -4.21 17.77
C GLU A 9 2.22 -4.54 17.08
N LEU A 10 1.58 -3.57 16.43
CA LEU A 10 0.33 -3.80 15.71
C LEU A 10 0.57 -4.64 14.44
N TYR A 11 1.62 -4.35 13.67
CA TYR A 11 1.98 -5.18 12.50
C TYR A 11 2.26 -6.64 12.88
N ASN A 12 2.90 -6.89 14.03
CA ASN A 12 3.15 -8.25 14.52
C ASN A 12 1.87 -9.04 14.88
N LYS A 13 0.71 -8.37 14.97
CA LYS A 13 -0.58 -9.02 15.26
C LYS A 13 -1.38 -9.39 14.02
N PHE A 14 -0.89 -9.06 12.82
CA PHE A 14 -1.57 -9.36 11.56
C PHE A 14 -1.77 -10.87 11.42
N GLY A 15 -3.00 -11.29 11.09
CA GLY A 15 -3.37 -12.71 11.00
C GLY A 15 -3.42 -13.47 12.33
N ILE A 16 -3.28 -12.77 13.47
CA ILE A 16 -3.39 -13.33 14.82
C ILE A 16 -4.56 -12.71 15.58
N GLU A 17 -4.63 -11.38 15.61
CA GLU A 17 -5.72 -10.62 16.22
C GLU A 17 -6.86 -10.45 15.22
N ASP A 18 -8.07 -10.23 15.74
CA ASP A 18 -9.23 -9.85 14.96
C ASP A 18 -8.98 -8.56 14.13
N ASP A 19 -9.33 -8.61 12.84
CA ASP A 19 -9.03 -7.55 11.89
C ASP A 19 -9.76 -6.23 12.24
N GLU A 20 -11.02 -6.30 12.67
CA GLU A 20 -11.79 -5.11 13.07
C GLU A 20 -11.15 -4.44 14.28
N LYS A 21 -10.76 -5.25 15.28
CA LYS A 21 -10.06 -4.76 16.47
C LYS A 21 -8.72 -4.12 16.13
N LEU A 22 -7.97 -4.70 15.19
CA LEU A 22 -6.69 -4.17 14.72
C LEU A 22 -6.87 -2.83 14.00
N ILE A 23 -7.90 -2.69 13.17
CA ILE A 23 -8.28 -1.43 12.53
C ILE A 23 -8.62 -0.35 13.58
N GLU A 24 -9.37 -0.71 14.63
CA GLU A 24 -9.71 0.23 15.70
C GLU A 24 -8.47 0.69 16.49
N GLU A 25 -7.48 -0.18 16.71
CA GLU A 25 -6.21 0.21 17.32
C GLU A 25 -5.42 1.21 16.46
N PHE A 26 -5.36 1.01 15.14
CA PHE A 26 -4.76 1.99 14.23
C PHE A 26 -5.53 3.32 14.22
N LYS A 27 -6.87 3.30 14.24
CA LYS A 27 -7.69 4.52 14.32
C LYS A 27 -7.42 5.32 15.59
N LYS A 28 -7.22 4.66 16.73
CA LYS A 28 -6.82 5.34 17.99
C LYS A 28 -5.49 6.08 17.86
N ILE A 29 -4.51 5.50 17.15
CA ILE A 29 -3.24 6.16 16.85
C ILE A 29 -3.46 7.42 15.99
N ILE A 30 -4.25 7.30 14.93
CA ILE A 30 -4.55 8.40 14.02
C ILE A 30 -5.24 9.57 14.74
N GLN A 31 -6.18 9.27 15.63
CA GLN A 31 -6.95 10.25 16.41
C GLN A 31 -6.13 10.93 17.53
N SER A 32 -4.96 10.37 17.89
CA SER A 32 -4.13 10.96 18.93
C SER A 32 -3.53 12.30 18.49
N GLU A 33 -3.63 13.30 19.35
CA GLU A 33 -3.11 14.66 19.11
C GLU A 33 -1.58 14.69 19.14
N ASP A 34 -0.95 13.87 19.98
CA ASP A 34 0.50 13.88 20.24
C ASP A 34 1.32 13.00 19.29
N VAL A 35 0.71 12.49 18.22
CA VAL A 35 1.36 11.55 17.28
C VAL A 35 1.86 12.29 16.04
N SER A 36 3.08 11.98 15.62
CA SER A 36 3.72 12.57 14.44
C SER A 36 2.97 12.19 13.13
N SER A 37 3.08 13.04 12.11
CA SER A 37 2.53 12.74 10.78
C SER A 37 3.11 11.46 10.17
N LEU A 38 4.37 11.13 10.48
CA LEU A 38 5.00 9.89 10.04
C LEU A 38 4.28 8.66 10.62
N ILE A 39 4.04 8.65 11.93
CA ILE A 39 3.33 7.54 12.59
C ILE A 39 1.87 7.49 12.12
N LYS A 40 1.21 8.63 11.89
CA LYS A 40 -0.13 8.65 11.30
C LYS A 40 -0.13 8.03 9.90
N SER A 41 0.85 8.37 9.07
CA SER A 41 1.04 7.77 7.73
C SER A 41 1.19 6.25 7.81
N GLU A 42 2.03 5.76 8.72
CA GLU A 42 2.21 4.32 8.93
C GLU A 42 0.94 3.62 9.44
N ALA A 43 0.19 4.27 10.35
CA ALA A 43 -1.09 3.73 10.84
C ALA A 43 -2.14 3.64 9.72
N TYR A 44 -2.18 4.63 8.83
CA TYR A 44 -3.02 4.56 7.63
C TYR A 44 -2.60 3.40 6.71
N CYS A 45 -1.30 3.15 6.54
CA CYS A 45 -0.83 1.98 5.79
C CYS A 45 -1.29 0.67 6.42
N GLY A 46 -1.19 0.55 7.75
CA GLY A 46 -1.63 -0.65 8.47
C GLY A 46 -3.11 -0.95 8.28
N ILE A 47 -3.99 0.07 8.29
CA ILE A 47 -5.40 -0.12 7.94
C ILE A 47 -5.55 -0.55 6.47
N GLY A 48 -4.77 0.05 5.57
CA GLY A 48 -4.74 -0.30 4.16
C GLY A 48 -4.40 -1.77 3.93
N ASP A 49 -3.43 -2.31 4.66
CA ASP A 49 -3.06 -3.73 4.58
C ASP A 49 -4.18 -4.65 5.08
N VAL A 50 -4.69 -4.40 6.29
CA VAL A 50 -5.73 -5.25 6.90
C VAL A 50 -6.95 -5.35 5.98
N ILE A 51 -7.42 -4.21 5.47
CA ILE A 51 -8.55 -4.18 4.53
C ILE A 51 -8.22 -4.90 3.23
N SER A 52 -7.01 -4.74 2.70
CA SER A 52 -6.60 -5.43 1.47
C SER A 52 -6.50 -6.95 1.66
N LEU A 53 -6.33 -7.43 2.89
CA LEU A 53 -6.40 -8.86 3.24
C LEU A 53 -7.84 -9.34 3.40
N MET A 54 -8.73 -8.52 3.97
CA MET A 54 -10.14 -8.85 4.19
C MET A 54 -10.98 -8.84 2.91
N ALA A 55 -10.72 -7.90 2.00
CA ALA A 55 -11.52 -7.66 0.79
C ALA A 55 -10.72 -8.01 -0.47
N PRO A 56 -10.89 -9.22 -1.04
CA PRO A 56 -10.19 -9.65 -2.24
C PRO A 56 -10.82 -9.10 -3.54
N GLU A 57 -11.80 -8.20 -3.47
CA GLU A 57 -12.50 -7.61 -4.62
C GLU A 57 -12.50 -6.06 -4.56
N LEU A 58 -12.27 -5.42 -5.72
CA LEU A 58 -12.12 -3.96 -5.89
C LEU A 58 -13.31 -3.12 -5.38
N GLY A 59 -14.50 -3.70 -5.31
CA GLY A 59 -15.75 -2.95 -5.15
C GLY A 59 -16.04 -2.46 -3.73
N GLU A 60 -15.46 -3.09 -2.71
CA GLU A 60 -15.77 -2.80 -1.31
C GLU A 60 -14.55 -2.23 -0.59
N ASP A 61 -14.54 -0.90 -0.55
CA ASP A 61 -13.77 -0.10 0.40
C ASP A 61 -12.26 -0.39 0.51
N LEU A 62 -11.61 -0.48 -0.65
CA LEU A 62 -10.20 -0.84 -0.83
C LEU A 62 -9.24 -0.14 0.13
N GLY A 63 -8.26 -0.89 0.63
CA GLY A 63 -7.08 -0.36 1.34
C GLY A 63 -6.38 0.79 0.61
N TYR A 64 -6.62 0.91 -0.70
CA TYR A 64 -6.24 2.03 -1.55
C TYR A 64 -6.52 3.41 -0.93
N LYS A 65 -7.73 3.66 -0.43
CA LYS A 65 -8.08 4.97 0.14
C LYS A 65 -7.22 5.32 1.35
N TYR A 66 -6.85 4.29 2.13
CA TYR A 66 -6.00 4.45 3.30
C TYR A 66 -4.55 4.68 2.91
N TYR A 67 -4.02 4.02 1.88
CA TYR A 67 -2.70 4.34 1.35
C TYR A 67 -2.62 5.77 0.78
N LYS A 68 -3.65 6.24 0.07
CA LYS A 68 -3.70 7.65 -0.34
C LYS A 68 -3.69 8.60 0.85
N LYS A 69 -4.49 8.30 1.88
CA LYS A 69 -4.48 9.07 3.12
C LYS A 69 -3.10 9.05 3.78
N ALA A 70 -2.40 7.92 3.79
CA ALA A 70 -1.03 7.85 4.30
C ALA A 70 -0.09 8.84 3.58
N LEU A 71 -0.23 9.00 2.27
CA LEU A 71 0.55 9.95 1.47
C LEU A 71 0.20 11.42 1.74
N GLU A 72 -1.01 11.74 2.20
CA GLU A 72 -1.35 13.10 2.66
C GLU A 72 -0.55 13.50 3.92
N PHE A 73 -0.18 12.53 4.76
CA PHE A 73 0.62 12.77 5.96
C PHE A 73 2.13 12.62 5.73
N ASN A 74 2.53 11.77 4.79
CA ASN A 74 3.92 11.60 4.36
C ASN A 74 3.98 11.23 2.88
N GLU A 75 4.17 12.22 2.03
CA GLU A 75 4.28 12.04 0.58
C GLU A 75 5.46 11.14 0.15
N ASN A 76 6.45 10.99 1.04
CA ASN A 76 7.63 10.16 0.81
C ASN A 76 7.47 8.72 1.30
N ASN A 77 6.27 8.34 1.78
CA ASN A 77 6.02 6.98 2.27
C ASN A 77 6.06 5.96 1.11
N LEU A 78 7.17 5.24 0.99
CA LEU A 78 7.35 4.23 -0.07
C LEU A 78 6.48 2.99 0.15
N TYR A 79 6.18 2.65 1.41
CA TYR A 79 5.31 1.53 1.73
C TYR A 79 3.88 1.77 1.23
N ALA A 80 3.34 2.97 1.46
CA ALA A 80 2.04 3.37 0.93
C ALA A 80 1.98 3.25 -0.61
N ARG A 81 3.04 3.68 -1.31
CA ARG A 81 3.14 3.60 -2.77
C ARG A 81 3.18 2.15 -3.27
N VAL A 82 3.93 1.28 -2.58
CA VAL A 82 3.91 -0.16 -2.87
C VAL A 82 2.51 -0.73 -2.68
N GLY A 83 1.81 -0.39 -1.59
CA GLY A 83 0.42 -0.80 -1.36
C GLY A 83 -0.52 -0.40 -2.50
N ILE A 84 -0.43 0.85 -2.97
CA ILE A 84 -1.19 1.34 -4.14
C ILE A 84 -0.88 0.52 -5.40
N CYS A 85 0.40 0.30 -5.70
CA CYS A 85 0.81 -0.45 -6.89
C CYS A 85 0.43 -1.94 -6.81
N ILE A 86 0.49 -2.55 -5.62
CA ILE A 86 0.06 -3.93 -5.40
C ILE A 86 -1.43 -4.04 -5.71
N ILE A 87 -2.27 -3.15 -5.16
CA ILE A 87 -3.71 -3.11 -5.46
C ILE A 87 -3.93 -3.09 -6.98
N TYR A 88 -3.29 -2.19 -7.72
CA TYR A 88 -3.43 -2.13 -9.17
C TYR A 88 -3.12 -3.46 -9.89
N THR A 89 -2.12 -4.21 -9.41
CA THR A 89 -1.64 -5.44 -10.06
C THR A 89 -2.29 -6.74 -9.55
N SER A 90 -2.87 -6.72 -8.34
CA SER A 90 -3.51 -7.88 -7.72
C SER A 90 -4.89 -8.17 -8.30
N TYR A 91 -5.60 -7.15 -8.75
CA TYR A 91 -6.86 -7.35 -9.45
C TYR A 91 -6.60 -7.65 -10.92
N SER A 92 -7.27 -8.67 -11.46
CA SER A 92 -7.24 -9.03 -12.87
C SER A 92 -7.46 -7.76 -13.71
N ALA A 93 -6.34 -7.25 -14.26
CA ALA A 93 -6.18 -5.94 -14.90
C ALA A 93 -7.50 -5.32 -15.34
N PRO A 94 -8.02 -4.30 -14.65
CA PRO A 94 -9.43 -4.05 -14.74
C PRO A 94 -9.62 -3.01 -15.84
N ILE A 95 -10.41 -3.40 -16.84
CA ILE A 95 -11.11 -2.45 -17.70
C ILE A 95 -11.96 -1.49 -16.84
N ASN A 96 -12.18 -1.82 -15.54
CA ASN A 96 -12.97 -1.07 -14.56
C ASN A 96 -12.20 -0.80 -13.23
N SER A 97 -10.91 -0.47 -13.29
CA SER A 97 -10.12 -0.24 -12.06
C SER A 97 -10.48 1.10 -11.48
N ILE A 98 -10.64 1.21 -10.16
CA ILE A 98 -10.74 2.52 -9.50
C ILE A 98 -9.43 3.33 -9.69
N LEU A 99 -8.31 2.65 -9.94
CA LEU A 99 -7.03 3.26 -10.30
C LEU A 99 -6.87 3.34 -11.83
N ASN A 100 -6.63 4.53 -12.36
CA ASN A 100 -6.17 4.67 -13.74
C ASN A 100 -4.69 4.22 -13.87
N GLU A 101 -4.27 3.87 -15.09
CA GLU A 101 -2.90 3.40 -15.33
C GLU A 101 -1.85 4.50 -15.07
N GLU A 102 -2.22 5.77 -15.26
CA GLU A 102 -1.35 6.93 -15.04
C GLU A 102 -0.88 7.02 -13.57
N GLU A 103 -1.81 6.97 -12.62
CA GLU A 103 -1.51 7.02 -11.19
C GLU A 103 -0.66 5.82 -10.73
N TYR A 104 -0.88 4.64 -11.32
CA TYR A 104 -0.01 3.49 -11.09
C TYR A 104 1.42 3.74 -11.55
N LEU A 105 1.59 4.29 -12.76
CA LEU A 105 2.91 4.55 -13.35
C LEU A 105 3.67 5.64 -12.58
N GLU A 106 3.00 6.71 -12.14
CA GLU A 106 3.60 7.76 -11.30
C GLU A 106 4.15 7.19 -9.99
N ASN A 107 3.38 6.36 -9.30
CA ASN A 107 3.83 5.73 -8.06
C ASN A 107 4.99 4.77 -8.30
N LEU A 108 4.95 3.98 -9.38
CA LEU A 108 6.01 3.06 -9.73
C LEU A 108 7.31 3.79 -10.10
N GLU A 109 7.23 4.90 -10.84
CA GLU A 109 8.39 5.72 -11.18
C GLU A 109 9.11 6.24 -9.94
N ILE A 110 8.36 6.76 -8.95
CA ILE A 110 8.93 7.24 -7.68
C ILE A 110 9.64 6.09 -6.95
N LEU A 111 9.04 4.90 -6.91
CA LEU A 111 9.64 3.72 -6.28
C LEU A 111 10.94 3.30 -6.98
N ILE A 112 10.97 3.31 -8.31
CA ILE A 112 12.16 2.99 -9.10
C ILE A 112 13.26 4.03 -8.85
N ASN A 113 12.92 5.32 -8.85
CA ASN A 113 13.89 6.40 -8.64
C ASN A 113 14.54 6.35 -7.25
N LYS A 114 13.83 5.83 -6.23
CA LYS A 114 14.40 5.63 -4.89
C LYS A 114 15.01 4.25 -4.67
N TYR A 115 14.98 3.36 -5.67
CA TYR A 115 15.33 1.95 -5.49
C TYR A 115 16.73 1.77 -4.90
N ASP A 116 17.74 2.49 -5.40
CA ASP A 116 19.12 2.33 -4.94
C ASP A 116 19.33 2.82 -3.49
N GLU A 117 18.51 3.77 -3.03
CA GLU A 117 18.55 4.35 -1.67
C GLU A 117 17.89 3.45 -0.62
N ILE A 118 17.07 2.48 -1.04
CA ILE A 118 16.32 1.60 -0.13
C ILE A 118 17.24 0.53 0.47
N ASN A 119 17.35 0.49 1.80
CA ASN A 119 18.09 -0.56 2.50
C ASN A 119 17.25 -1.83 2.76
N ASP A 120 15.93 -1.69 2.77
CA ASP A 120 15.02 -2.81 2.99
C ASP A 120 14.96 -3.75 1.77
N LYS A 121 15.40 -4.99 1.95
CA LYS A 121 15.44 -6.00 0.88
C LYS A 121 14.05 -6.46 0.45
N GLY A 122 13.08 -6.49 1.36
CA GLY A 122 11.69 -6.86 1.06
C GLY A 122 11.03 -5.82 0.18
N MET A 123 11.21 -4.54 0.50
CA MET A 123 10.77 -3.40 -0.30
C MET A 123 11.37 -3.46 -1.70
N LYS A 124 12.69 -3.70 -1.82
CA LYS A 124 13.35 -3.88 -3.12
C LYS A 124 12.75 -5.04 -3.92
N ALA A 125 12.49 -6.18 -3.27
CA ALA A 125 11.85 -7.32 -3.92
C ALA A 125 10.43 -7.00 -4.42
N ASN A 126 9.64 -6.26 -3.63
CA ASN A 126 8.30 -5.81 -4.02
C ASN A 126 8.35 -4.91 -5.26
N ILE A 127 9.27 -3.93 -5.30
CA ILE A 127 9.44 -3.03 -6.47
C ILE A 127 9.81 -3.84 -7.72
N ILE A 128 10.73 -4.80 -7.62
CA ILE A 128 11.07 -5.69 -8.73
C ILE A 128 9.85 -6.50 -9.19
N GLN A 129 9.04 -7.01 -8.25
CA GLN A 129 7.86 -7.79 -8.59
C GLN A 129 6.81 -6.93 -9.31
N LEU A 130 6.60 -5.68 -8.88
CA LEU A 130 5.71 -4.73 -9.57
C LEU A 130 6.16 -4.46 -11.01
N MET A 131 7.47 -4.24 -11.22
CA MET A 131 8.02 -4.10 -12.58
C MET A 131 7.79 -5.35 -13.43
N LYS A 132 8.01 -6.55 -12.88
CA LYS A 132 7.73 -7.82 -13.56
C LYS A 132 6.25 -7.95 -13.94
N ASN A 133 5.35 -7.57 -13.04
CA ASN A 133 3.90 -7.61 -13.27
C ASN A 133 3.50 -6.67 -14.43
N LEU A 134 4.04 -5.45 -14.47
CA LEU A 134 3.80 -4.49 -15.55
C LEU A 134 4.32 -5.01 -16.89
N ILE A 135 5.57 -5.47 -16.95
CA ILE A 135 6.17 -6.03 -18.17
C ILE A 135 5.34 -7.22 -18.68
N GLY A 136 4.97 -8.13 -17.77
CA GLY A 136 4.13 -9.28 -18.09
C GLY A 136 2.76 -8.86 -18.63
N HIS A 137 2.15 -7.82 -18.07
CA HIS A 137 0.90 -7.25 -18.57
C HIS A 137 1.06 -6.68 -19.98
N ARG A 138 2.06 -5.83 -20.22
CA ARG A 138 2.32 -5.23 -21.55
C ARG A 138 2.58 -6.30 -22.61
N ILE A 139 3.36 -7.33 -22.31
CA ILE A 139 3.60 -8.46 -23.22
C ILE A 139 2.27 -9.16 -23.59
N ARG A 140 1.37 -9.37 -22.61
CA ARG A 140 0.05 -9.99 -22.87
C ARG A 140 -0.82 -9.11 -23.74
N VAL A 141 -0.84 -7.80 -23.54
CA VAL A 141 -1.60 -6.84 -24.37
C VAL A 141 -1.09 -6.87 -25.81
N LEU A 142 0.22 -6.74 -26.01
CA LEU A 142 0.86 -6.78 -27.34
C LEU A 142 0.57 -8.10 -28.09
N LYS A 143 0.62 -9.23 -27.39
CA LYS A 143 0.28 -10.55 -27.97
C LYS A 143 -1.19 -10.69 -28.36
N LYS A 144 -2.10 -9.94 -27.74
CA LYS A 144 -3.53 -9.97 -28.04
C LYS A 144 -3.92 -9.04 -29.20
N GLY A 145 -3.00 -8.23 -29.71
CA GLY A 145 -3.23 -7.35 -30.87
C GLY A 145 -4.25 -6.24 -30.61
N ILE A 146 -4.42 -5.83 -29.36
CA ILE A 146 -5.16 -4.61 -28.97
C ILE A 146 -4.23 -3.41 -29.16
#